data_AF-A0A0W0F846-F1
#
_entry.id   AF-A0A0W0F846-F1
#
_cell.length_a   1.000
_cell.length_b   1.000
_cell.length_c   1.000
_cell.angle_alpha   90.00
_cell.angle_beta   90.00
_cell.angle_gamma   90.00
#
_symmetry.space_group_name_H-M   'P 1'
#
loop_
_entity.id
_entity.type
_entity.pdbx_description
1 polymer ?
#
loop_
_entity_poly.entity_id
_entity_poly.type
_entity_poly.pdbx_seq_one_letter_code
_entity_poly.pdbx_strand_id
1 'polypeptide(L)'
;MADSGNGGITRNTLAQVKAMLNNSSLPKKTKTASLWKCEEPEQLVPWLDDLDAIFETTNITNDWVKIQKALEWMEYATKNEMSRLESAKKSHLEANWEEFKKELTTCFPEAVADYEGSRDKLEKIVLKYKLIPMDGLDKALVFNSAFKIEVQKLLSAKPNPLISNMEAVKLYALAFEKRLMCEALSEARRVCVADLHGRRRDDVFKLDELV
;
A
#
# COMPACT_ATOMS: atom_id res chain seq x y z
N MET A 1 -35.32 -21.36 29.22
CA MET A 1 -33.88 -21.54 29.39
C MET A 1 -33.23 -21.68 28.03
N ALA A 2 -32.57 -20.63 27.56
CA ALA A 2 -31.45 -20.72 26.62
C ALA A 2 -30.66 -19.42 26.81
N ASP A 3 -29.45 -19.58 27.31
CA ASP A 3 -28.55 -18.54 27.79
C ASP A 3 -27.54 -18.18 26.68
N SER A 4 -27.32 -16.88 26.55
CA SER A 4 -26.09 -16.16 26.18
C SER A 4 -25.13 -16.73 25.13
N GLY A 5 -24.99 -15.95 24.07
CA GLY A 5 -23.80 -15.88 23.22
C GLY A 5 -23.49 -14.43 22.83
N ASN A 6 -23.53 -13.50 23.78
CA ASN A 6 -23.10 -12.12 23.53
C ASN A 6 -21.57 -12.06 23.64
N GLY A 7 -20.88 -12.12 22.50
CA GLY A 7 -19.44 -11.91 22.41
C GLY A 7 -19.09 -10.50 22.86
N GLY A 8 -18.87 -10.33 24.16
CA GLY A 8 -18.50 -9.06 24.76
C GLY A 8 -17.12 -8.63 24.30
N ILE A 9 -17.06 -7.63 23.42
CA ILE A 9 -15.87 -6.81 23.25
C ILE A 9 -15.53 -6.28 24.64
N THR A 10 -14.45 -6.80 25.24
CA THR A 10 -14.05 -6.43 26.60
C THR A 10 -13.52 -5.00 26.53
N ARG A 11 -14.38 -4.01 26.81
CA ARG A 11 -13.98 -2.60 26.82
C ARG A 11 -12.92 -2.38 27.89
N ASN A 12 -11.80 -1.77 27.51
CA ASN A 12 -10.73 -1.43 28.45
C ASN A 12 -11.24 -0.45 29.51
N THR A 13 -10.84 -0.65 30.77
CA THR A 13 -11.13 0.30 31.85
C THR A 13 -10.28 1.56 31.69
N LEU A 14 -10.72 2.68 32.28
CA LEU A 14 -9.95 3.93 32.26
C LEU A 14 -8.53 3.76 32.82
N ALA A 15 -8.35 2.89 33.82
CA ALA A 15 -7.03 2.58 34.38
C ALA A 15 -6.13 1.86 33.37
N GLN A 16 -6.68 0.90 32.61
CA GLN A 16 -5.95 0.21 31.55
C GLN A 16 -5.58 1.16 30.41
N VAL A 17 -6.51 2.04 29.99
CA VAL A 17 -6.25 3.07 28.97
C VAL A 17 -5.11 3.99 29.40
N LYS A 18 -5.13 4.47 30.66
CA LYS A 18 -4.05 5.30 31.22
C LYS A 18 -2.72 4.55 31.30
N ALA A 19 -2.72 3.27 31.62
CA ALA A 19 -1.51 2.45 31.64
C ALA A 19 -0.91 2.29 30.24
N MET A 20 -1.74 2.01 29.23
CA MET A 20 -1.32 1.89 27.83
C MET A 20 -0.75 3.21 27.28
N LEU A 21 -1.36 4.34 27.61
CA LEU A 21 -0.88 5.66 27.17
C LEU A 21 0.53 5.98 27.68
N ASN A 22 0.87 5.47 28.87
CA ASN A 22 2.14 5.66 29.54
C ASN A 22 3.09 4.46 29.38
N ASN A 23 2.81 3.53 28.46
CA ASN A 23 3.62 2.34 28.26
C ASN A 23 5.05 2.75 27.86
N SER A 24 6.03 2.36 28.68
CA SER A 24 7.45 2.70 28.48
C SER A 24 8.09 2.03 27.27
N SER A 25 7.46 0.99 26.72
CA SER A 25 7.88 0.30 25.50
C SER A 25 7.52 1.06 24.23
N LEU A 26 6.63 2.07 24.33
CA LEU A 26 6.30 2.91 23.18
C LEU A 26 7.46 3.87 22.85
N PRO A 27 7.72 4.10 21.56
CA PRO A 27 8.70 5.08 21.12
C PRO A 27 8.46 6.47 21.72
N LYS A 28 9.54 7.08 22.22
CA LYS A 28 9.50 8.50 22.61
C LYS A 28 9.52 9.37 21.36
N LYS A 29 8.68 10.41 21.35
CA LYS A 29 8.59 11.40 20.26
C LYS A 29 9.96 11.95 19.83
N THR A 30 10.89 12.11 20.76
CA THR A 30 12.19 12.77 20.54
C THR A 30 13.33 11.85 20.14
N LYS A 31 13.15 10.52 20.08
CA LYS A 31 14.26 9.58 19.88
C LYS A 31 14.01 8.43 18.91
N THR A 32 12.77 8.04 18.61
CA THR A 32 12.55 6.75 17.93
C THR A 32 11.27 6.64 17.09
N ALA A 33 10.24 7.46 17.33
CA ALA A 33 9.04 7.41 16.49
C ALA A 33 9.29 8.11 15.16
N SER A 34 9.00 7.45 14.04
CA SER A 34 8.89 8.10 12.73
C SER A 34 7.87 9.23 12.85
N LEU A 35 8.29 10.47 12.58
CA LEU A 35 7.42 11.64 12.61
C LEU A 35 6.80 11.83 11.24
N TRP A 36 5.47 11.92 11.14
CA TRP A 36 4.80 12.24 9.88
C TRP A 36 4.36 13.71 9.81
N LYS A 37 4.46 14.28 8.61
CA LYS A 37 4.08 15.67 8.29
C LYS A 37 3.29 15.71 6.99
N CYS A 38 2.32 16.61 6.90
CA CYS A 38 1.39 16.68 5.76
C CYS A 38 2.06 17.19 4.47
N GLU A 39 3.24 17.79 4.57
CA GLU A 39 4.08 18.20 3.44
C GLU A 39 4.75 17.01 2.73
N GLU A 40 4.81 15.83 3.37
CA GLU A 40 5.28 14.57 2.77
C GLU A 40 4.13 13.54 2.79
N PRO A 41 3.05 13.80 2.03
CA PRO A 41 1.86 12.96 2.05
C PRO A 41 2.16 11.53 1.61
N GLU A 42 3.13 11.30 0.71
CA GLU A 42 3.54 9.99 0.22
C GLU A 42 4.09 9.06 1.32
N GLN A 43 4.51 9.60 2.46
CA GLN A 43 4.96 8.82 3.62
C GLN A 43 3.81 8.38 4.52
N LEU A 44 2.58 8.84 4.29
CA LEU A 44 1.44 8.56 5.17
C LEU A 44 1.16 7.06 5.31
N VAL A 45 1.03 6.32 4.21
CA VAL A 45 0.67 4.91 4.28
C VAL A 45 1.80 4.05 4.87
N PRO A 46 3.08 4.18 4.44
CA PRO A 46 4.19 3.52 5.13
C PRO A 46 4.24 3.83 6.63
N TRP A 47 4.01 5.09 7.00
CA TRP A 47 4.00 5.49 8.41
C TRP A 47 2.87 4.83 9.20
N LEU A 48 1.66 4.71 8.63
CA LEU A 48 0.55 3.99 9.27
C LEU A 48 0.85 2.50 9.46
N ASP A 49 1.50 1.86 8.48
CA ASP A 49 1.92 0.46 8.57
C ASP A 49 2.96 0.27 9.71
N ASP A 50 3.92 1.19 9.83
CA ASP A 50 4.89 1.21 10.94
C ASP A 50 4.19 1.34 12.30
N LEU A 51 3.15 2.20 12.40
CA LEU A 51 2.40 2.37 13.63
C LEU A 51 1.66 1.09 14.04
N ASP A 52 1.03 0.40 13.08
CA ASP A 52 0.37 -0.88 13.34
C ASP A 52 1.37 -1.91 13.90
N ALA A 53 2.55 -2.04 13.28
CA ALA A 53 3.61 -2.94 13.76
C ALA A 53 4.10 -2.57 15.18
N ILE A 54 4.22 -1.27 15.50
CA ILE A 54 4.58 -0.79 16.84
C ILE A 54 3.49 -1.18 17.85
N PHE A 55 2.22 -0.93 17.53
CA PHE A 55 1.11 -1.22 18.44
C PHE A 55 0.94 -2.72 18.69
N GLU A 56 1.13 -3.55 17.68
CA GLU A 56 1.17 -5.01 17.80
C GLU A 56 2.32 -5.45 18.71
N THR A 57 3.54 -4.97 18.46
CA THR A 57 4.74 -5.36 19.23
C THR A 57 4.67 -4.90 20.69
N THR A 58 3.99 -3.79 20.97
CA THR A 58 3.83 -3.23 22.32
C THR A 58 2.52 -3.62 23.01
N ASN A 59 1.71 -4.47 22.36
CA ASN A 59 0.41 -4.95 22.84
C ASN A 59 -0.56 -3.80 23.21
N ILE A 60 -0.57 -2.73 22.41
CA ILE A 60 -1.54 -1.64 22.54
C ILE A 60 -2.81 -2.04 21.81
N THR A 61 -3.83 -2.42 22.58
CA THR A 61 -5.10 -2.91 22.02
C THR A 61 -6.19 -1.85 21.98
N ASN A 62 -6.04 -0.74 22.72
CA ASN A 62 -7.06 0.30 22.78
C ASN A 62 -6.91 1.31 21.64
N ASP A 63 -7.93 1.39 20.78
CA ASP A 63 -7.91 2.23 19.58
C ASP A 63 -7.76 3.72 19.87
N TRP A 64 -8.36 4.22 20.95
CA TRP A 64 -8.16 5.61 21.33
C TRP A 64 -6.70 5.91 21.69
N VAL A 65 -6.02 5.00 22.40
CA VAL A 65 -4.59 5.16 22.69
C VAL A 65 -3.78 5.16 21.40
N LYS A 66 -4.11 4.29 20.43
CA LYS A 66 -3.46 4.29 19.10
C LYS A 66 -3.60 5.64 18.40
N ILE A 67 -4.83 6.18 18.35
CA ILE A 67 -5.11 7.51 17.77
C ILE A 67 -4.32 8.61 18.48
N GLN A 68 -4.33 8.64 19.81
CA GLN A 68 -3.59 9.66 20.56
C GLN A 68 -2.08 9.59 20.31
N LYS A 69 -1.52 8.38 20.19
CA LYS A 69 -0.10 8.19 19.88
C LYS A 69 0.23 8.56 18.44
N ALA A 70 -0.62 8.20 17.49
CA ALA A 70 -0.48 8.65 16.11
C ALA A 70 -0.44 10.19 16.03
N LEU A 71 -1.40 10.88 16.66
CA LEU A 71 -1.41 12.35 16.75
C LEU A 71 -0.17 12.92 17.47
N GLU A 72 0.34 12.24 18.49
CA GLU A 72 1.57 12.65 19.19
C GLU A 72 2.80 12.57 18.27
N TRP A 73 2.85 11.57 17.39
CA TRP A 73 3.90 11.31 16.41
C TRP A 73 3.68 11.99 15.05
N MET A 74 2.80 12.98 15.00
CA MET A 74 2.72 13.95 13.91
C MET A 74 3.52 15.22 14.24
N GLU A 75 3.97 15.93 13.19
CA GLU A 75 4.43 17.30 13.32
C GLU A 75 3.33 18.19 13.92
N TYR A 76 3.72 19.24 14.64
CA TYR A 76 2.77 20.09 15.37
C TYR A 76 1.67 20.67 14.47
N ALA A 77 2.02 21.16 13.28
CA ALA A 77 1.05 21.71 12.33
C ALA A 77 0.07 20.62 11.85
N THR A 78 0.60 19.49 11.38
CA THR A 78 -0.18 18.33 10.94
C THR A 78 -1.09 17.80 12.04
N LYS A 79 -0.59 17.66 13.27
CA LYS A 79 -1.39 17.27 14.43
C LYS A 79 -2.60 18.19 14.62
N ASN A 80 -2.42 19.50 14.54
CA ASN A 80 -3.50 20.46 14.77
C ASN A 80 -4.60 20.35 13.72
N GLU A 81 -4.24 20.01 12.48
CA GLU A 81 -5.20 19.76 11.41
C GLU A 81 -5.91 18.43 11.60
N MET A 82 -5.15 17.34 11.79
CA MET A 82 -5.71 15.98 11.89
C MET A 82 -6.49 15.74 13.19
N SER A 83 -6.22 16.50 14.25
CA SER A 83 -7.03 16.46 15.48
C SER A 83 -8.47 16.96 15.27
N ARG A 84 -8.76 17.61 14.13
CA ARG A 84 -10.10 18.09 13.78
C ARG A 84 -10.96 17.03 13.09
N LEU A 85 -10.38 15.89 12.69
CA LEU A 85 -11.12 14.76 12.15
C LEU A 85 -12.14 14.23 13.16
N GLU A 86 -13.29 13.74 12.69
CA GLU A 86 -14.36 13.32 13.60
C GLU A 86 -13.96 12.04 14.35
N SER A 87 -13.28 11.10 13.69
CA SER A 87 -12.69 9.92 14.34
C SER A 87 -11.68 10.26 15.44
N ALA A 88 -10.92 11.36 15.28
CA ALA A 88 -9.93 11.81 16.26
C ALA A 88 -10.55 12.40 17.54
N LYS A 89 -11.79 12.91 17.46
CA LYS A 89 -12.52 13.51 18.59
C LYS A 89 -13.26 12.48 19.44
N LYS A 90 -13.40 11.24 18.97
CA LYS A 90 -14.14 10.19 19.66
C LYS A 90 -13.51 9.85 21.02
N SER A 91 -14.37 9.48 21.97
CA SER A 91 -13.94 9.08 23.30
C SER A 91 -13.25 7.72 23.30
N HIS A 92 -12.58 7.36 24.40
CA HIS A 92 -11.95 6.05 24.57
C HIS A 92 -12.89 4.83 24.50
N LEU A 93 -14.20 5.06 24.47
CA LEU A 93 -15.25 4.03 24.35
C LEU A 93 -15.75 3.84 22.91
N GLU A 94 -15.54 4.84 22.05
CA GLU A 94 -16.13 4.93 20.69
C GLU A 94 -15.06 5.05 19.60
N ALA A 95 -13.83 5.38 19.98
CA ALA A 95 -12.71 5.47 19.06
C ALA A 95 -12.52 4.15 18.32
N ASN A 96 -12.21 4.27 17.03
CA ASN A 96 -11.94 3.16 16.14
C ASN A 96 -10.71 3.51 15.31
N TRP A 97 -9.68 2.69 15.41
CA TRP A 97 -8.39 2.96 14.76
C TRP A 97 -8.49 2.84 13.24
N GLU A 98 -9.23 1.87 12.73
CA GLU A 98 -9.44 1.69 11.29
C GLU A 98 -10.26 2.82 10.68
N GLU A 99 -11.26 3.33 11.41
CA GLU A 99 -12.03 4.51 10.98
C GLU A 99 -11.14 5.75 10.91
N PHE A 100 -10.25 5.94 11.88
CA PHE A 100 -9.27 7.03 11.85
C PHE A 100 -8.30 6.91 10.69
N LYS A 101 -7.70 5.73 10.47
CA LYS A 101 -6.81 5.48 9.31
C LYS A 101 -7.53 5.80 8.00
N LYS A 102 -8.78 5.35 7.84
CA LYS A 102 -9.59 5.59 6.64
C LYS A 102 -9.93 7.07 6.43
N GLU A 103 -10.34 7.78 7.48
CA GLU A 103 -10.63 9.20 7.39
C GLU A 103 -9.36 9.98 7.03
N LEU A 104 -8.23 9.64 7.67
CA LEU A 104 -6.94 10.25 7.40
C LEU A 104 -6.45 10.02 5.96
N THR A 105 -6.51 8.78 5.45
CA THR A 105 -6.09 8.47 4.07
C THR A 105 -7.02 9.09 3.03
N THR A 106 -8.30 9.32 3.36
CA THR A 106 -9.24 10.03 2.49
C THR A 106 -8.84 11.51 2.29
N CYS A 107 -8.13 12.11 3.23
CA CYS A 107 -7.57 13.46 3.07
C CYS A 107 -6.39 13.50 2.07
N PHE A 108 -5.74 12.37 1.80
CA PHE A 108 -4.54 12.28 0.96
C PHE A 108 -4.65 11.16 -0.10
N PRO A 109 -5.65 11.21 -1.00
CA PRO A 109 -5.91 10.12 -1.95
C PRO A 109 -4.74 9.86 -2.91
N GLU A 110 -3.99 10.90 -3.28
CA GLU A 110 -2.83 10.77 -4.17
C GLU A 110 -1.69 9.97 -3.53
N ALA A 111 -1.42 10.20 -2.24
CA ALA A 111 -0.41 9.46 -1.50
C ALA A 111 -0.74 7.97 -1.36
N VAL A 112 -2.01 7.66 -1.13
CA VAL A 112 -2.50 6.29 -1.07
C VAL A 112 -2.30 5.61 -2.41
N ALA A 113 -2.73 6.27 -3.50
CA ALA A 113 -2.57 5.76 -4.85
C ALA A 113 -1.08 5.55 -5.22
N ASP A 114 -0.20 6.44 -4.75
CA ASP A 114 1.23 6.31 -4.97
C ASP A 114 1.85 5.13 -4.22
N TYR A 115 1.34 4.79 -3.03
CA TYR A 115 1.82 3.65 -2.26
C TYR A 115 1.24 2.30 -2.74
N GLU A 116 -0.09 2.21 -2.88
CA GLU A 116 -0.80 0.98 -3.28
C GLU A 116 -0.68 0.67 -4.77
N GLY A 117 -0.24 1.66 -5.54
CA GLY A 117 -0.23 1.62 -7.00
C GLY A 117 -1.61 1.95 -7.57
N SER A 118 -1.61 2.58 -8.74
CA SER A 118 -2.83 2.96 -9.45
C SER A 118 -2.85 2.42 -10.87
N ARG A 119 -3.98 1.81 -11.26
CA ARG A 119 -4.17 1.39 -12.65
C ARG A 119 -4.09 2.56 -13.61
N ASP A 120 -4.66 3.71 -13.25
CA ASP A 120 -4.59 4.93 -14.07
C ASP A 120 -3.16 5.42 -14.24
N LYS A 121 -2.34 5.31 -13.18
CA LYS A 121 -0.91 5.67 -13.24
C LYS A 121 -0.13 4.69 -14.11
N LEU A 122 -0.40 3.39 -13.99
CA LEU A 122 0.18 2.37 -14.86
C LEU A 122 -0.17 2.62 -16.34
N GLU A 123 -1.43 2.92 -16.65
CA GLU A 123 -1.89 3.23 -18.01
C GLU A 123 -1.24 4.52 -18.53
N LYS A 124 -1.11 5.56 -17.70
CA LYS A 124 -0.36 6.79 -18.05
C LYS A 124 1.11 6.50 -18.35
N ILE A 125 1.76 5.60 -17.61
CA ILE A 125 3.14 5.17 -17.90
C ILE A 125 3.20 4.52 -19.29
N VAL A 126 2.32 3.56 -19.59
CA VAL A 126 2.27 2.90 -20.91
C VAL A 126 2.05 3.91 -22.03
N LEU A 127 1.12 4.85 -21.86
CA LEU A 127 0.84 5.90 -22.85
C LEU A 127 2.02 6.85 -23.05
N LYS A 128 2.70 7.24 -21.96
CA LYS A 128 3.88 8.13 -22.02
C LYS A 128 5.02 7.53 -22.85
N TYR A 129 5.23 6.21 -22.76
CA TYR A 129 6.35 5.54 -23.43
C TYR A 129 5.96 4.85 -24.74
N LYS A 130 4.69 4.91 -25.18
CA LYS A 130 4.16 4.22 -26.36
C LYS A 130 5.10 4.27 -27.59
N LEU A 131 5.09 3.19 -28.37
CA LEU A 131 5.91 2.97 -29.57
C LEU A 131 7.42 3.06 -29.26
N ILE A 132 7.90 2.21 -28.35
CA ILE A 132 9.35 1.99 -28.18
C ILE A 132 9.87 1.16 -29.37
N PRO A 133 10.79 1.71 -30.19
CA PRO A 133 11.33 1.01 -31.35
C PRO A 133 12.45 0.04 -30.95
N MET A 134 12.89 -0.79 -31.91
CA MET A 134 13.93 -1.81 -31.72
C MET A 134 15.28 -1.24 -31.26
N ASP A 135 15.61 -0.02 -31.66
CA ASP A 135 16.82 0.72 -31.25
C ASP A 135 16.60 1.61 -30.01
N GLY A 136 15.42 1.57 -29.41
CA GLY A 136 15.00 2.43 -28.31
C GLY A 136 15.43 1.96 -26.91
N LEU A 137 16.63 1.39 -26.74
CA LEU A 137 17.07 0.76 -25.49
C LEU A 137 16.96 1.68 -24.26
N ASP A 138 17.42 2.93 -24.35
CA ASP A 138 17.36 3.88 -23.24
C ASP A 138 15.91 4.16 -22.81
N LYS A 139 15.01 4.30 -23.79
CA LYS A 139 13.57 4.50 -23.55
C LYS A 139 12.95 3.24 -22.92
N ALA A 140 13.36 2.05 -23.36
CA ALA A 140 12.94 0.77 -22.79
C ALA A 140 13.36 0.63 -21.33
N LEU A 141 14.62 0.97 -20.98
CA LEU A 141 15.12 0.87 -19.61
C LEU A 141 14.33 1.77 -18.64
N VAL A 142 14.06 3.02 -19.04
CA VAL A 142 13.29 3.95 -18.20
C VAL A 142 11.83 3.48 -18.07
N PHE A 143 11.23 2.99 -19.16
CA PHE A 143 9.89 2.40 -19.14
C PHE A 143 9.82 1.18 -18.21
N ASN A 144 10.74 0.22 -18.36
CA ASN A 144 10.77 -1.02 -17.58
C ASN A 144 10.86 -0.72 -16.08
N SER A 145 11.71 0.22 -15.68
CA SER A 145 11.82 0.67 -14.29
C SER A 145 10.49 1.23 -13.76
N ALA A 146 9.90 2.21 -14.45
CA ALA A 146 8.66 2.85 -14.03
C ALA A 146 7.46 1.88 -14.01
N PHE A 147 7.34 1.06 -15.06
CA PHE A 147 6.27 0.06 -15.19
C PHE A 147 6.38 -1.00 -14.09
N LYS A 148 7.59 -1.53 -13.85
CA LYS A 148 7.83 -2.57 -12.85
C LYS A 148 7.50 -2.10 -11.44
N ILE A 149 7.89 -0.87 -11.08
CA ILE A 149 7.56 -0.30 -9.77
C ILE A 149 6.04 -0.27 -9.57
N GLU A 150 5.31 0.26 -10.54
CA GLU A 150 3.87 0.47 -10.38
C GLU A 150 3.06 -0.83 -10.46
N VAL A 151 3.41 -1.73 -11.38
CA VAL A 151 2.72 -3.00 -11.55
C VAL A 151 2.96 -3.95 -10.37
N GLN A 152 4.12 -3.91 -9.72
CA GLN A 152 4.40 -4.74 -8.55
C GLN A 152 3.54 -4.36 -7.35
N LYS A 153 3.24 -3.06 -7.17
CA LYS A 153 2.28 -2.59 -6.16
C LYS A 153 0.90 -3.18 -6.40
N LEU A 154 0.41 -3.10 -7.65
CA LEU A 154 -0.90 -3.65 -8.02
C LEU A 154 -0.96 -5.19 -7.92
N LEU A 155 0.13 -5.90 -8.26
CA LEU A 155 0.23 -7.35 -8.14
C LEU A 155 0.31 -7.83 -6.68
N SER A 156 0.91 -7.01 -5.80
CA SER A 156 1.12 -7.34 -4.39
C SER A 156 0.04 -6.77 -3.46
N ALA A 157 -0.94 -6.05 -4.00
CA ALA A 157 -2.05 -5.47 -3.26
C ALA A 157 -2.83 -6.54 -2.48
N LYS A 158 -3.25 -6.20 -1.25
CA LYS A 158 -3.99 -7.08 -0.35
C LYS A 158 -5.41 -6.55 -0.13
N PRO A 159 -6.41 -7.42 0.09
CA PRO A 159 -6.31 -8.88 0.20
C PRO A 159 -6.15 -9.61 -1.15
N ASN A 160 -6.42 -8.93 -2.26
CA ASN A 160 -6.31 -9.50 -3.61
C ASN A 160 -5.53 -8.56 -4.53
N PRO A 161 -4.77 -9.11 -5.50
CA PRO A 161 -4.15 -8.32 -6.56
C PRO A 161 -5.18 -7.48 -7.32
N LEU A 162 -4.81 -6.23 -7.64
CA LEU A 162 -5.63 -5.29 -8.39
C LEU A 162 -5.51 -5.48 -9.92
N ILE A 163 -4.54 -6.28 -10.36
CA ILE A 163 -4.33 -6.65 -11.76
C ILE A 163 -3.84 -8.09 -11.86
N SER A 164 -4.23 -8.79 -12.92
CA SER A 164 -3.70 -10.13 -13.23
C SER A 164 -2.36 -10.06 -13.98
N ASN A 165 -1.54 -11.11 -13.90
CA ASN A 165 -0.30 -11.21 -14.67
C ASN A 165 -0.56 -11.09 -16.19
N MET A 166 -1.63 -11.71 -16.70
CA MET A 166 -2.04 -11.58 -18.10
C MET A 166 -2.30 -10.12 -18.49
N GLU A 167 -3.01 -9.35 -17.67
CA GLU A 167 -3.26 -7.94 -17.93
C GLU A 167 -1.98 -7.10 -17.88
N ALA A 168 -1.09 -7.38 -16.92
CA ALA A 168 0.21 -6.74 -16.82
C ALA A 168 1.04 -6.96 -18.10
N VAL A 169 1.12 -8.21 -18.59
CA VAL A 169 1.81 -8.54 -19.85
C VAL A 169 1.18 -7.82 -21.05
N LYS A 170 -0.15 -7.76 -21.12
CA LYS A 170 -0.85 -7.03 -22.20
C LYS A 170 -0.52 -5.55 -22.17
N LEU A 171 -0.57 -4.91 -21.00
CA LEU A 171 -0.24 -3.49 -20.84
C LEU A 171 1.23 -3.21 -21.17
N TYR A 172 2.14 -4.08 -20.74
CA TYR A 172 3.56 -3.98 -21.05
C TYR A 172 3.81 -4.01 -22.57
N ALA A 173 3.20 -4.96 -23.26
CA ALA A 173 3.34 -5.11 -24.72
C ALA A 173 2.84 -3.89 -25.51
N LEU A 174 1.88 -3.12 -25.00
CA LEU A 174 1.34 -1.93 -25.66
C LEU A 174 2.35 -0.77 -25.74
N ALA A 175 3.39 -0.78 -24.90
CA ALA A 175 4.41 0.28 -24.91
C ALA A 175 5.37 0.16 -26.10
N PHE A 176 5.57 -1.04 -26.65
CA PHE A 176 6.57 -1.32 -27.67
C PHE A 176 5.97 -1.42 -29.08
N GLU A 177 6.83 -1.27 -30.09
CA GLU A 177 6.44 -1.59 -31.47
C GLU A 177 6.04 -3.06 -31.61
N LYS A 178 4.98 -3.30 -32.40
CA LYS A 178 4.42 -4.64 -32.60
C LYS A 178 5.46 -5.66 -33.06
N ARG A 179 6.36 -5.26 -33.97
CA ARG A 179 7.41 -6.13 -34.50
C ARG A 179 8.37 -6.57 -33.39
N LEU A 180 8.86 -5.61 -32.59
CA LEU A 180 9.75 -5.88 -31.45
C LEU A 180 9.09 -6.84 -30.45
N MET A 181 7.83 -6.61 -30.09
CA MET A 181 7.12 -7.52 -29.19
C MET A 181 6.86 -8.91 -29.77
N CYS A 182 6.57 -9.00 -31.08
CA CYS A 182 6.45 -10.30 -31.73
C CYS A 182 7.77 -11.10 -31.65
N GLU A 183 8.90 -10.44 -31.85
CA GLU A 183 10.22 -11.07 -31.73
C GLU A 183 10.53 -11.45 -30.27
N ALA A 184 10.33 -10.54 -29.32
CA ALA A 184 10.54 -10.80 -27.89
C ALA A 184 9.67 -11.95 -27.36
N LEU A 185 8.38 -11.99 -27.71
CA LEU A 185 7.49 -13.08 -27.32
C LEU A 185 7.89 -14.40 -27.99
N SER A 186 8.37 -14.39 -29.24
CA SER A 186 8.84 -15.61 -29.91
C SER A 186 10.10 -16.15 -29.25
N GLU A 187 11.02 -15.28 -28.86
CA GLU A 187 12.24 -15.65 -28.14
C GLU A 187 11.92 -16.18 -26.73
N ALA A 188 11.03 -15.52 -25.99
CA ALA A 188 10.57 -15.99 -24.69
C ALA A 188 9.96 -17.40 -24.79
N ARG A 189 9.18 -17.71 -25.84
CA ARG A 189 8.68 -19.09 -26.07
C ARG A 189 9.82 -20.08 -26.26
N ARG A 190 10.86 -19.71 -27.00
CA ARG A 190 12.01 -20.56 -27.30
C ARG A 190 12.83 -20.85 -26.05
N VAL A 191 12.97 -19.88 -25.16
CA VAL A 191 13.72 -20.01 -23.91
C VAL A 191 12.92 -20.78 -22.85
N CYS A 192 11.59 -20.59 -22.78
CA CYS A 192 10.74 -21.18 -21.74
C CYS A 192 10.13 -22.55 -22.11
N VAL A 193 10.51 -23.20 -23.22
CA VAL A 193 9.86 -24.41 -23.79
C VAL A 193 9.60 -25.52 -22.75
N ALA A 194 10.54 -25.76 -21.83
CA ALA A 194 10.43 -26.81 -20.81
C ALA A 194 9.36 -26.52 -19.74
N ASP A 195 9.01 -25.25 -19.54
CA ASP A 195 8.19 -24.72 -18.44
C ASP A 195 6.74 -24.36 -18.88
N LEU A 196 6.44 -24.55 -20.18
CA LEU A 196 5.13 -24.25 -20.78
C LEU A 196 4.11 -25.38 -20.60
N HIS A 197 4.55 -26.60 -20.28
CA HIS A 197 3.67 -27.74 -20.04
C HIS A 197 2.97 -27.61 -18.68
N GLY A 198 1.79 -26.98 -18.69
CA GLY A 198 0.93 -26.79 -17.52
C GLY A 198 0.42 -25.35 -17.35
N ARG A 199 0.95 -24.39 -18.12
CA ARG A 199 0.50 -22.98 -18.08
C ARG A 199 -0.81 -22.81 -18.86
N ARG A 200 -1.69 -21.92 -18.37
CA ARG A 200 -2.96 -21.61 -19.06
C ARG A 200 -2.65 -20.97 -20.42
N ARG A 201 -3.43 -21.31 -21.45
CA ARG A 201 -3.26 -20.76 -22.81
C ARG A 201 -3.29 -19.24 -22.87
N ASP A 202 -3.97 -18.60 -21.92
CA ASP A 202 -4.13 -17.14 -21.85
C ASP A 202 -3.09 -16.46 -20.93
N ASP A 203 -2.25 -17.24 -20.23
CA ASP A 203 -1.26 -16.77 -19.25
C ASP A 203 0.07 -17.50 -19.44
N VAL A 204 0.63 -17.35 -20.64
CA VAL A 204 1.80 -18.11 -21.11
C VAL A 204 3.10 -17.58 -20.49
N PHE A 205 3.20 -16.27 -20.28
CA PHE A 205 4.41 -15.59 -19.81
C PHE A 205 4.16 -14.88 -18.50
N LYS A 206 5.13 -14.94 -17.59
CA LYS A 206 5.21 -14.03 -16.45
C LYS A 206 5.77 -12.70 -16.91
N LEU A 207 5.35 -11.60 -16.30
CA LEU A 207 5.91 -10.28 -16.60
C LEU A 207 7.45 -10.28 -16.49
N ASP A 208 7.98 -10.95 -15.48
CA ASP A 208 9.41 -11.05 -15.21
C ASP A 208 10.20 -11.77 -16.32
N GLU A 209 9.52 -12.53 -17.20
CA GLU A 209 10.12 -13.21 -18.36
C GLU A 209 10.21 -12.29 -19.59
N LEU A 210 9.62 -11.07 -19.53
CA LEU A 210 9.56 -10.09 -20.63
C LEU A 210 10.26 -8.76 -20.33
N VAL A 211 10.63 -8.52 -19.06
CA VAL A 211 11.20 -7.25 -18.55
C VAL A 211 12.71 -7.35 -18.39
#